data_AF-A0A6J0M9P8-F1
#
_entry.id   AF-A0A6J0M9P8-F1
#
_cell.length_a   1.000
_cell.length_b   1.000
_cell.length_c   1.000
_cell.angle_alpha   90.00
_cell.angle_beta   90.00
_cell.angle_gamma   90.00
#
_symmetry.space_group_name_H-M   'P 1'
#
loop_
_entity.id
_entity.type
_entity.pdbx_description
1 polymer ?
#
loop_
_entity_poly.entity_id
_entity_poly.type
_entity_poly.pdbx_seq_one_letter_code
_entity_poly.pdbx_strand_id
1 'polypeptide(L)'
;MGEDDDTIGFEALKQTLVYWNIDDYPIPVDSTDELDAIYGDFLQALDVMGFRHGYIDVYLYSEQINCEAAVIDYLPQGKSYSAFAYKVPDITFYMIRHASSIGPGPVNYLVIAKPKRELHRVLQCLQSRRHNVLIVKPPPPDEEFLFSLDSLLENTRFLGGGKPRFKELYAFYGCEYDMEHEKYVTVEEDLSKIVDFSERIPTVEGPRTAVFWDAEDFPFPPSSTPDAIYHSISSALEGIGSSDEITIWAYLDDDKKGTWRDALLGGGKPWASRIYFLPAGDKASRRIRMLNDIYLWKRDSPYFTSSYEASLVIFADQFKCSPYYTKMLKTLNDMRYGLLLVTPTLDIYNPESPEWPALLIDRGAVCFPDQAYINIPEEPSPKTHQADAASAAEERNS
;
A
#
# COMPACT_ATOMS: atom_id res chain seq x y z
N MET A 1 13.76 -26.10 -32.12
CA MET A 1 12.88 -26.86 -31.21
C MET A 1 12.40 -25.84 -30.21
N GLY A 2 11.12 -25.49 -30.26
CA GLY A 2 10.56 -24.37 -29.50
C GLY A 2 10.41 -24.74 -28.03
N GLU A 3 10.90 -23.88 -27.15
CA GLU A 3 10.30 -23.75 -25.83
C GLU A 3 8.86 -23.30 -26.08
N ASP A 4 7.89 -24.15 -25.75
CA ASP A 4 6.51 -23.73 -25.67
C ASP A 4 6.47 -22.63 -24.60
N ASP A 5 6.40 -21.37 -25.04
CA ASP A 5 6.23 -20.21 -24.17
C ASP A 5 4.83 -20.36 -23.55
N ASP A 6 4.78 -20.98 -22.37
CA ASP A 6 3.56 -21.38 -21.68
C ASP A 6 2.60 -20.18 -21.58
N THR A 7 1.57 -20.16 -22.43
CA THR A 7 0.59 -19.09 -22.43
C THR A 7 -0.38 -19.26 -21.27
N ILE A 8 -0.63 -18.19 -20.51
CA ILE A 8 -1.50 -18.22 -19.34
C ILE A 8 -2.82 -17.50 -19.65
N GLY A 9 -3.95 -18.16 -19.37
CA GLY A 9 -5.29 -17.59 -19.51
C GLY A 9 -5.71 -16.75 -18.30
N PHE A 10 -6.44 -15.65 -18.52
CA PHE A 10 -6.84 -14.71 -17.46
C PHE A 10 -8.18 -13.99 -17.74
N GLU A 11 -8.78 -13.41 -16.71
CA GLU A 11 -10.01 -12.59 -16.79
C GLU A 11 -9.71 -11.15 -17.22
N ALA A 12 -10.04 -10.79 -18.47
CA ALA A 12 -9.58 -9.52 -19.04
C ALA A 12 -10.58 -8.36 -19.04
N LEU A 13 -11.86 -8.59 -18.73
CA LEU A 13 -12.92 -7.55 -18.73
C LEU A 13 -12.88 -6.63 -17.49
N LYS A 14 -11.78 -6.67 -16.73
CA LYS A 14 -11.61 -5.94 -15.47
C LYS A 14 -10.66 -4.76 -15.66
N GLN A 15 -10.76 -3.78 -14.76
CA GLN A 15 -9.89 -2.60 -14.75
C GLN A 15 -8.41 -3.01 -14.81
N THR A 16 -7.63 -2.28 -15.60
CA THR A 16 -6.19 -2.47 -15.73
C THR A 16 -5.47 -1.25 -15.16
N LEU A 17 -4.63 -1.49 -14.16
CA LEU A 17 -3.82 -0.49 -13.50
C LEU A 17 -2.37 -0.67 -13.94
N VAL A 18 -1.81 0.38 -14.54
CA VAL A 18 -0.43 0.41 -15.01
C VAL A 18 0.37 1.22 -14.01
N TYR A 19 1.42 0.62 -13.45
CA TYR A 19 2.32 1.29 -12.52
C TYR A 19 3.69 1.40 -13.17
N TRP A 20 4.10 2.62 -13.48
CA TRP A 20 5.34 2.90 -14.18
C TRP A 20 6.24 3.80 -13.33
N ASN A 21 7.35 3.24 -12.86
CA ASN A 21 8.43 4.00 -12.25
C ASN A 21 9.29 4.66 -13.35
N ILE A 22 9.07 5.95 -13.59
CA ILE A 22 9.77 6.70 -14.64
C ILE A 22 11.20 7.10 -14.23
N ASP A 23 11.57 6.98 -12.96
CA ASP A 23 12.99 7.11 -12.55
C ASP A 23 13.79 5.87 -12.96
N ASP A 24 13.14 4.70 -12.91
CA ASP A 24 13.76 3.43 -13.29
C ASP A 24 13.83 3.29 -14.82
N TYR A 25 12.74 3.63 -15.49
CA TYR A 25 12.57 3.57 -16.94
C TYR A 25 11.95 4.88 -17.44
N PRO A 26 12.78 5.88 -17.77
CA PRO A 26 12.29 7.18 -18.24
C PRO A 26 11.42 7.06 -19.48
N ILE A 27 10.46 7.96 -19.61
CA ILE A 27 9.68 8.09 -20.85
C ILE A 27 10.61 8.70 -21.90
N PRO A 28 10.84 8.03 -23.06
CA PRO A 28 11.83 8.46 -24.06
C PRO A 28 11.27 9.60 -24.91
N VAL A 29 11.03 10.78 -24.32
CA VAL A 29 10.33 11.88 -24.99
C VAL A 29 10.92 13.24 -24.68
N ASP A 30 11.22 14.00 -25.74
CA ASP A 30 11.63 15.41 -25.66
C ASP A 30 10.44 16.38 -25.84
N SER A 31 9.25 15.88 -26.24
CA SER A 31 8.03 16.69 -26.48
C SER A 31 6.72 15.98 -26.11
N THR A 32 5.65 16.74 -25.89
CA THR A 32 4.33 16.20 -25.49
C THR A 32 3.62 15.39 -26.59
N ASP A 33 3.90 15.66 -27.87
CA ASP A 33 3.21 15.02 -29.00
C ASP A 33 3.59 13.54 -29.20
N GLU A 34 4.78 13.16 -28.73
CA GLU A 34 5.28 11.78 -28.80
C GLU A 34 4.76 10.92 -27.63
N LEU A 35 4.28 11.55 -26.55
CA LEU A 35 3.68 10.87 -25.41
C LEU A 35 2.37 10.16 -25.80
N ASP A 36 1.55 10.81 -26.63
CA ASP A 36 0.31 10.22 -27.19
C ASP A 36 0.59 8.98 -28.05
N ALA A 37 1.70 8.98 -28.80
CA ALA A 37 2.10 7.84 -29.61
C ALA A 37 2.53 6.64 -28.74
N ILE A 38 3.33 6.89 -27.69
CA ILE A 38 3.75 5.86 -26.73
C ILE A 38 2.51 5.26 -26.05
N TYR A 39 1.57 6.09 -25.60
CA TYR A 39 0.33 5.59 -25.01
C TYR A 39 -0.53 4.83 -26.02
N GLY A 40 -0.55 5.25 -27.29
CA GLY A 40 -1.23 4.52 -28.37
C GLY A 40 -0.70 3.10 -28.53
N ASP A 41 0.62 2.94 -28.67
CA ASP A 41 1.29 1.64 -28.75
C ASP A 41 1.06 0.80 -27.50
N PHE A 42 1.08 1.43 -26.33
CA PHE A 42 0.85 0.78 -25.05
C PHE A 42 -0.55 0.18 -24.94
N LEU A 43 -1.58 0.98 -25.26
CA LEU A 43 -2.96 0.53 -25.26
C LEU A 43 -3.21 -0.55 -26.32
N GLN A 44 -2.54 -0.46 -27.47
CA GLN A 44 -2.58 -1.49 -28.49
C GLN A 44 -1.94 -2.80 -28.01
N ALA A 45 -0.80 -2.72 -27.31
CA ALA A 45 -0.15 -3.90 -26.73
C ALA A 45 -1.07 -4.60 -25.73
N LEU A 46 -1.68 -3.85 -24.81
CA LEU A 46 -2.66 -4.39 -23.86
C LEU A 46 -3.85 -5.05 -24.56
N ASP A 47 -4.38 -4.45 -25.63
CA ASP A 47 -5.48 -5.02 -26.41
C ASP A 47 -5.08 -6.35 -27.09
N VAL A 48 -3.88 -6.42 -27.66
CA VAL A 48 -3.32 -7.63 -28.28
C VAL A 48 -3.09 -8.72 -27.23
N MET A 49 -2.60 -8.37 -26.05
CA MET A 49 -2.41 -9.29 -24.91
C MET A 49 -3.75 -9.80 -24.34
N GLY A 50 -4.85 -9.11 -24.61
CA GLY A 50 -6.20 -9.54 -24.23
C GLY A 50 -6.91 -8.64 -23.23
N PHE A 51 -6.27 -7.60 -22.70
CA PHE A 51 -6.84 -6.64 -21.74
C PHE A 51 -7.78 -5.66 -22.44
N ARG A 52 -8.89 -6.19 -22.97
CA ARG A 52 -9.83 -5.47 -23.81
C ARG A 52 -11.03 -4.99 -23.01
N HIS A 53 -11.61 -3.85 -23.42
CA HIS A 53 -12.89 -3.34 -22.93
C HIS A 53 -12.95 -2.92 -21.44
N GLY A 54 -11.84 -2.98 -20.70
CA GLY A 54 -11.70 -2.44 -19.34
C GLY A 54 -11.20 -1.00 -19.33
N TYR A 55 -11.45 -0.28 -18.22
CA TYR A 55 -10.83 1.03 -17.97
C TYR A 55 -9.34 0.85 -17.68
N ILE A 56 -8.49 1.68 -18.28
CA ILE A 56 -7.03 1.62 -18.13
C ILE A 56 -6.57 2.90 -17.43
N ASP A 57 -5.99 2.72 -16.25
CA ASP A 57 -5.38 3.81 -15.47
C ASP A 57 -3.87 3.66 -15.49
N VAL A 58 -3.17 4.76 -15.77
CA VAL A 58 -1.71 4.81 -15.76
C VAL A 58 -1.23 5.64 -14.57
N TYR A 59 -0.36 5.06 -13.77
CA TYR A 59 0.21 5.68 -12.59
C TYR A 59 1.70 5.87 -12.83
N LEU A 60 2.11 7.12 -13.01
CA LEU A 60 3.49 7.51 -13.18
C LEU A 60 4.08 7.81 -11.81
N TYR A 61 5.17 7.12 -11.48
CA TYR A 61 5.90 7.30 -10.24
C TYR A 61 7.28 7.87 -10.51
N SER A 62 7.62 8.95 -9.80
CA SER A 62 8.97 9.50 -9.71
C SER A 62 9.17 10.11 -8.33
N GLU A 63 10.35 9.92 -7.77
CA GLU A 63 10.82 10.58 -6.56
C GLU A 63 10.89 12.11 -6.72
N GLN A 64 10.97 12.61 -7.96
CA GLN A 64 11.05 14.04 -8.27
C GLN A 64 9.67 14.72 -8.34
N ILE A 65 8.60 13.94 -8.51
CA ILE A 65 7.23 14.47 -8.58
C ILE A 65 6.76 14.86 -7.17
N ASN A 66 6.41 16.13 -7.02
CA ASN A 66 5.99 16.71 -5.73
C ASN A 66 4.47 16.95 -5.61
N CYS A 67 3.67 16.57 -6.61
CA CYS A 67 2.21 16.78 -6.62
C CYS A 67 1.44 15.50 -6.92
N GLU A 68 0.26 15.35 -6.30
CA GLU A 68 -0.78 14.46 -6.80
C GLU A 68 -1.55 15.22 -7.88
N ALA A 69 -1.21 15.02 -9.15
CA ALA A 69 -1.87 15.65 -10.28
C ALA A 69 -2.44 14.57 -11.21
N ALA A 70 -3.74 14.67 -11.52
CA ALA A 70 -4.37 13.89 -12.57
C ALA A 70 -4.18 14.64 -13.89
N VAL A 71 -3.51 14.00 -14.85
CA VAL A 71 -3.54 14.37 -16.26
C VAL A 71 -4.54 13.42 -16.90
N ILE A 72 -5.72 13.92 -17.26
CA ILE A 72 -6.74 13.15 -17.97
C ILE A 72 -6.67 13.56 -19.43
N ASP A 73 -6.12 12.69 -20.27
CA ASP A 73 -6.05 12.91 -21.71
C ASP A 73 -7.07 12.01 -22.42
N TYR A 74 -7.90 12.64 -23.25
CA TYR A 74 -8.86 11.95 -24.11
C TYR A 74 -8.18 11.59 -25.43
N LEU A 75 -8.02 10.30 -25.71
CA LEU A 75 -7.52 9.85 -27.01
C LEU A 75 -8.63 9.84 -28.07
N PRO A 76 -8.28 9.92 -29.36
CA PRO A 76 -9.20 9.63 -30.45
C PRO A 76 -9.76 8.19 -30.34
N GLN A 77 -10.94 7.96 -30.92
CA GLN A 77 -11.63 6.65 -30.98
C GLN A 77 -12.34 6.18 -29.69
N GLY A 78 -12.61 7.10 -28.74
CA GLY A 78 -13.46 6.81 -27.58
C GLY A 78 -12.78 5.99 -26.47
N LYS A 79 -11.44 5.87 -26.52
CA LYS A 79 -10.62 5.35 -25.42
C LYS A 79 -10.22 6.51 -24.51
N SER A 80 -10.36 6.35 -23.21
CA SER A 80 -9.88 7.30 -22.19
C SER A 80 -8.86 6.57 -21.33
N TYR A 81 -7.73 7.23 -21.08
CA TYR A 81 -6.81 6.85 -20.02
C TYR A 81 -6.70 8.02 -19.04
N SER A 82 -6.35 7.71 -17.80
CA SER A 82 -6.02 8.73 -16.82
C SER A 82 -4.61 8.49 -16.30
N ALA A 83 -3.77 9.51 -16.36
CA ALA A 83 -2.42 9.48 -15.83
C ALA A 83 -2.39 10.20 -14.48
N PHE A 84 -1.89 9.54 -13.44
CA PHE A 84 -1.68 10.20 -12.15
C PHE A 84 -0.22 10.19 -11.78
N ALA A 85 0.27 11.34 -11.33
CA ALA A 85 1.59 11.50 -10.75
C ALA A 85 1.45 11.47 -9.22
N TYR A 86 2.24 10.66 -8.50
CA TYR A 86 2.14 10.53 -7.04
C TYR A 86 3.39 11.01 -6.31
N LYS A 87 3.17 11.62 -5.14
CA LYS A 87 4.20 11.87 -4.13
C LYS A 87 4.33 10.64 -3.22
N VAL A 88 5.51 10.43 -2.62
CA VAL A 88 5.80 9.68 -1.36
C VAL A 88 4.61 8.87 -0.78
N PRO A 89 4.74 7.56 -0.50
CA PRO A 89 5.99 6.94 -0.03
C PRO A 89 6.74 6.15 -1.10
N ASP A 90 6.04 5.28 -1.83
CA ASP A 90 6.62 4.30 -2.73
C ASP A 90 5.53 3.75 -3.66
N ILE A 91 5.90 3.32 -4.88
CA ILE A 91 4.97 2.77 -5.87
C ILE A 91 4.16 1.59 -5.33
N THR A 92 4.77 0.76 -4.47
CA THR A 92 4.13 -0.43 -3.89
C THR A 92 2.95 -0.08 -2.98
N PHE A 93 3.06 1.03 -2.24
CA PHE A 93 1.98 1.52 -1.39
C PHE A 93 0.74 1.87 -2.20
N TYR A 94 0.91 2.55 -3.32
CA TYR A 94 -0.21 2.89 -4.19
C TYR A 94 -0.83 1.64 -4.81
N MET A 95 -0.04 0.67 -5.24
CA MET A 95 -0.56 -0.61 -5.74
C MET A 95 -1.48 -1.30 -4.72
N ILE A 96 -1.02 -1.43 -3.48
CA ILE A 96 -1.79 -2.05 -2.39
C ILE A 96 -2.98 -1.18 -1.97
N ARG A 97 -2.83 0.13 -1.86
CA ARG A 97 -3.92 1.05 -1.49
C ARG A 97 -5.08 0.98 -2.48
N HIS A 98 -4.77 0.93 -3.78
CA HIS A 98 -5.77 0.77 -4.83
C HIS A 98 -6.40 -0.61 -4.78
N ALA A 99 -5.60 -1.67 -4.63
CA ALA A 99 -6.11 -3.02 -4.40
C ALA A 99 -7.12 -3.04 -3.24
N SER A 100 -6.81 -2.35 -2.15
CA SER A 100 -7.64 -2.28 -0.93
C SER A 100 -8.87 -1.38 -1.05
N SER A 101 -9.10 -0.75 -2.20
CA SER A 101 -10.20 0.19 -2.42
C SER A 101 -11.06 -0.18 -3.62
N ILE A 102 -10.53 -0.99 -4.54
CA ILE A 102 -11.29 -1.54 -5.66
C ILE A 102 -12.21 -2.65 -5.12
N GLY A 103 -13.43 -2.74 -5.64
CA GLY A 103 -14.41 -3.74 -5.23
C GLY A 103 -13.98 -5.19 -5.50
N PRO A 104 -14.93 -6.14 -5.37
CA PRO A 104 -14.62 -7.55 -5.56
C PRO A 104 -14.19 -7.89 -7.00
N GLY A 105 -13.28 -8.86 -7.10
CA GLY A 105 -12.79 -9.47 -8.32
C GLY A 105 -11.30 -9.18 -8.60
N PRO A 106 -10.73 -9.94 -9.55
CA PRO A 106 -9.36 -9.72 -9.99
C PRO A 106 -9.23 -8.35 -10.68
N VAL A 107 -8.09 -7.72 -10.46
CA VAL A 107 -7.67 -6.47 -11.12
C VAL A 107 -6.40 -6.81 -11.88
N ASN A 108 -6.21 -6.21 -13.05
CA ASN A 108 -5.02 -6.41 -13.85
C ASN A 108 -3.98 -5.36 -13.48
N TYR A 109 -2.80 -5.78 -13.04
CA TYR A 109 -1.67 -4.91 -12.73
C TYR A 109 -0.60 -5.11 -13.80
N LEU A 110 -0.18 -4.05 -14.47
CA LEU A 110 1.02 -4.05 -15.31
C LEU A 110 2.07 -3.16 -14.68
N VAL A 111 3.24 -3.72 -14.38
CA VAL A 111 4.29 -3.03 -13.62
C VAL A 111 5.55 -2.86 -14.44
N ILE A 112 6.04 -1.62 -14.48
CA ILE A 112 7.23 -1.17 -15.20
C ILE A 112 8.14 -0.49 -14.18
N ALA A 113 8.96 -1.27 -13.48
CA ALA A 113 9.85 -0.78 -12.44
C ALA A 113 11.01 -1.78 -12.25
N LYS A 114 12.16 -1.28 -11.79
CA LYS A 114 13.31 -2.15 -11.48
C LYS A 114 12.95 -3.08 -10.32
N PRO A 115 13.48 -4.32 -10.30
CA PRO A 115 13.20 -5.24 -9.22
C PRO A 115 13.75 -4.68 -7.89
N LYS A 116 12.85 -4.43 -6.95
CA LYS A 116 13.14 -4.10 -5.55
C LYS A 116 12.55 -5.19 -4.66
N ARG A 117 13.17 -5.46 -3.49
CA ARG A 117 12.73 -6.50 -2.54
C ARG A 117 11.24 -6.37 -2.19
N GLU A 118 10.83 -5.17 -1.77
CA GLU A 118 9.45 -4.92 -1.36
C GLU A 118 8.46 -4.95 -2.54
N LEU A 119 8.89 -4.49 -3.72
CA LEU A 119 8.08 -4.60 -4.94
C LEU A 119 7.80 -6.07 -5.28
N HIS A 120 8.83 -6.92 -5.28
CA HIS A 120 8.65 -8.34 -5.57
C HIS A 120 7.66 -8.99 -4.62
N ARG A 121 7.77 -8.69 -3.32
CA ARG A 121 6.84 -9.18 -2.31
C ARG A 121 5.41 -8.70 -2.56
N VAL A 122 5.21 -7.40 -2.79
CA VAL A 122 3.88 -6.83 -3.02
C VAL A 122 3.22 -7.45 -4.25
N LEU A 123 3.97 -7.69 -5.32
CA LEU A 123 3.50 -8.40 -6.50
C LEU A 123 3.02 -9.82 -6.16
N GLN A 124 3.75 -10.56 -5.30
CA GLN A 124 3.32 -11.88 -4.81
C GLN A 124 2.06 -11.79 -3.95
N CYS A 125 1.95 -10.80 -3.06
CA CYS A 125 0.76 -10.58 -2.24
C CYS A 125 -0.49 -10.26 -3.08
N LEU A 126 -0.32 -9.50 -4.17
CA LEU A 126 -1.41 -9.23 -5.13
C LEU A 126 -1.80 -10.51 -5.88
N GLN A 127 -0.84 -11.29 -6.36
CA GLN A 127 -1.09 -12.56 -7.05
C GLN A 127 -1.80 -13.58 -6.14
N SER A 128 -1.40 -13.69 -4.87
CA SER A 128 -2.05 -14.60 -3.92
C SER A 128 -3.50 -14.20 -3.59
N ARG A 129 -3.86 -12.93 -3.85
CA ARG A 129 -5.22 -12.38 -3.78
C ARG A 129 -5.93 -12.38 -5.14
N ARG A 130 -5.47 -13.24 -6.06
CA ARG A 130 -6.04 -13.48 -7.40
C ARG A 130 -5.97 -12.29 -8.36
N HIS A 131 -5.19 -11.26 -8.06
CA HIS A 131 -4.94 -10.22 -9.05
C HIS A 131 -4.05 -10.77 -10.18
N ASN A 132 -4.32 -10.33 -11.40
CA ASN A 132 -3.49 -10.64 -12.55
C ASN A 132 -2.30 -9.69 -12.52
N VAL A 133 -1.09 -10.21 -12.32
CA VAL A 133 0.10 -9.37 -12.17
C VAL A 133 1.04 -9.61 -13.34
N LEU A 134 1.25 -8.58 -14.16
CA LEU A 134 2.17 -8.55 -15.28
C LEU A 134 3.36 -7.65 -14.95
N ILE A 135 4.53 -8.06 -15.42
CA ILE A 135 5.78 -7.35 -15.27
C ILE A 135 6.37 -7.17 -16.65
N VAL A 136 6.77 -5.94 -16.95
CA VAL A 136 7.63 -5.67 -18.10
C VAL A 136 9.06 -5.95 -17.66
N LYS A 137 9.72 -6.88 -18.33
CA LYS A 137 11.15 -7.17 -18.16
C LYS A 137 11.91 -6.48 -19.28
N PRO A 138 12.27 -5.20 -19.14
CA PRO A 138 13.02 -4.50 -20.17
C PRO A 138 14.38 -5.18 -20.41
N PRO A 139 14.98 -4.94 -21.59
CA PRO A 139 16.22 -5.55 -22.02
C PRO A 139 17.38 -5.20 -21.07
N PRO A 140 18.54 -5.88 -21.21
CA PRO A 140 19.69 -5.65 -20.37
C PRO A 140 20.06 -4.16 -20.24
N PRO A 141 20.75 -3.74 -19.16
CA PRO A 141 21.01 -2.32 -18.85
C PRO A 141 21.70 -1.51 -19.94
N ASP A 142 22.32 -2.17 -20.90
CA ASP A 142 23.07 -1.58 -22.01
C ASP A 142 22.19 -1.25 -23.22
N GLU A 143 20.92 -1.65 -23.20
CA GLU A 143 19.93 -1.43 -24.26
C GLU A 143 18.83 -0.48 -23.78
N GLU A 144 18.51 0.50 -24.61
CA GLU A 144 17.39 1.40 -24.35
C GLU A 144 16.07 0.65 -24.50
N PHE A 145 15.21 0.73 -23.49
CA PHE A 145 13.90 0.09 -23.59
C PHE A 145 12.96 0.93 -24.44
N LEU A 146 12.69 0.44 -25.64
CA LEU A 146 11.69 1.04 -26.52
C LEU A 146 10.29 0.68 -26.02
N PHE A 147 9.41 1.67 -25.85
CA PHE A 147 8.00 1.46 -25.50
C PHE A 147 7.11 1.26 -26.73
N SER A 148 7.65 0.61 -27.77
CA SER A 148 6.87 0.26 -28.96
C SER A 148 5.97 -0.95 -28.72
N LEU A 149 4.95 -1.11 -29.56
CA LEU A 149 4.05 -2.27 -29.53
C LEU A 149 4.81 -3.61 -29.45
N ASP A 150 5.75 -3.85 -30.37
CA ASP A 150 6.49 -5.11 -30.46
C ASP A 150 7.37 -5.36 -29.22
N SER A 151 8.01 -4.31 -28.71
CA SER A 151 8.86 -4.40 -27.52
C SER A 151 8.03 -4.72 -26.28
N LEU A 152 6.86 -4.09 -26.11
CA LEU A 152 5.96 -4.39 -25.00
C LEU A 152 5.45 -5.82 -25.06
N LEU A 153 5.05 -6.31 -26.25
CA LEU A 153 4.62 -7.70 -26.44
C LEU A 153 5.73 -8.71 -26.13
N GLU A 154 6.96 -8.40 -26.52
CA GLU A 154 8.07 -9.31 -26.31
C GLU A 154 8.58 -9.32 -24.87
N ASN A 155 8.49 -8.20 -24.15
CA ASN A 155 9.07 -8.06 -22.80
C ASN A 155 8.05 -8.21 -21.64
N THR A 156 6.75 -8.28 -21.92
CA THR A 156 5.72 -8.41 -20.88
C THR A 156 5.40 -9.87 -20.57
N ARG A 157 5.43 -10.25 -19.29
CA ARG A 157 5.07 -11.60 -18.81
C ARG A 157 4.24 -11.51 -17.53
N PHE A 158 3.50 -12.56 -17.20
CA PHE A 158 2.92 -12.68 -15.86
C PHE A 158 4.01 -12.86 -14.79
N LEU A 159 3.70 -12.48 -13.55
CA LEU A 159 4.50 -12.84 -12.39
C LEU A 159 4.55 -14.37 -12.28
N GLY A 160 5.74 -14.94 -12.40
CA GLY A 160 5.95 -16.39 -12.52
C GLY A 160 6.33 -16.86 -13.94
N GLY A 161 6.22 -15.99 -14.95
CA GLY A 161 6.51 -16.30 -16.35
C GLY A 161 5.26 -16.43 -17.22
N GLY A 162 5.44 -16.79 -18.48
CA GLY A 162 4.36 -16.99 -19.44
C GLY A 162 3.82 -15.70 -20.09
N LYS A 163 3.49 -15.78 -21.37
CA LYS A 163 2.86 -14.68 -22.11
C LYS A 163 1.36 -14.61 -21.80
N PRO A 164 0.78 -13.40 -21.70
CA PRO A 164 -0.65 -13.25 -21.54
C PRO A 164 -1.37 -13.72 -22.80
N ARG A 165 -2.40 -14.56 -22.59
CA ARG A 165 -3.33 -14.96 -23.64
C ARG A 165 -4.76 -14.78 -23.14
N PHE A 166 -5.54 -13.98 -23.86
CA PHE A 166 -6.94 -13.78 -23.54
C PHE A 166 -7.68 -15.11 -23.41
N LYS A 167 -8.36 -15.31 -22.28
CA LYS A 167 -9.37 -16.35 -22.12
C LYS A 167 -10.68 -15.68 -21.75
N GLU A 168 -11.67 -15.82 -22.63
CA GLU A 168 -12.99 -15.27 -22.38
C GLU A 168 -13.63 -15.98 -21.18
N LEU A 169 -13.86 -15.24 -20.10
CA LEU A 169 -14.61 -15.69 -18.93
C LEU A 169 -15.77 -14.73 -18.72
N TYR A 170 -16.97 -15.29 -18.52
CA TYR A 170 -18.19 -14.52 -18.31
C TYR A 170 -18.10 -13.71 -17.00
N ALA A 171 -18.36 -12.41 -17.09
CA ALA A 171 -18.27 -11.45 -15.97
C ALA A 171 -19.11 -11.81 -14.72
N PHE A 172 -20.07 -12.73 -14.86
CA PHE A 172 -20.96 -13.16 -13.78
C PHE A 172 -20.23 -13.89 -12.63
N TYR A 173 -19.12 -14.59 -12.93
CA TYR A 173 -18.40 -15.41 -11.93
C TYR A 173 -17.49 -14.63 -10.97
N GLY A 174 -17.09 -13.41 -11.35
CA GLY A 174 -16.20 -12.59 -10.51
C GLY A 174 -16.87 -12.06 -9.24
N CYS A 175 -18.19 -11.85 -9.27
CA CYS A 175 -18.95 -11.39 -8.11
C CYS A 175 -19.33 -12.55 -7.16
N GLU A 176 -19.64 -13.73 -7.69
CA GLU A 176 -20.01 -14.90 -6.88
C GLU A 176 -18.84 -15.35 -5.98
N TYR A 177 -17.61 -15.32 -6.48
CA TYR A 177 -16.47 -15.90 -5.76
C TYR A 177 -15.97 -15.09 -4.56
N ASP A 178 -16.05 -13.77 -4.62
CA ASP A 178 -15.61 -12.91 -3.51
C ASP A 178 -16.62 -12.93 -2.35
N MET A 179 -17.91 -13.08 -2.66
CA MET A 179 -18.95 -13.33 -1.65
C MET A 179 -18.86 -14.73 -1.03
N GLU A 180 -18.41 -15.75 -1.80
CA GLU A 180 -18.33 -17.13 -1.30
C GLU A 180 -17.20 -17.40 -0.29
N HIS A 181 -16.16 -16.55 -0.25
CA HIS A 181 -15.02 -16.67 0.67
C HIS A 181 -15.15 -15.83 1.94
N GLU A 182 -16.26 -15.12 2.13
CA GLU A 182 -16.64 -14.54 3.44
C GLU A 182 -17.21 -15.62 4.38
N LYS A 183 -16.71 -16.84 4.29
CA LYS A 183 -17.02 -17.88 5.27
C LYS A 183 -16.00 -17.77 6.38
N TYR A 184 -16.49 -17.43 7.57
CA TYR A 184 -15.70 -17.50 8.79
C TYR A 184 -15.08 -18.89 8.93
N VAL A 185 -13.78 -18.92 9.15
CA VAL A 185 -13.06 -20.17 9.43
C VAL A 185 -12.60 -20.19 10.87
N THR A 186 -12.63 -21.36 11.48
CA THR A 186 -11.91 -21.59 12.73
C THR A 186 -10.44 -21.78 12.39
N VAL A 187 -9.60 -20.84 12.81
CA VAL A 187 -8.14 -20.95 12.65
C VAL A 187 -7.58 -21.65 13.88
N GLU A 188 -7.04 -22.85 13.69
CA GLU A 188 -6.25 -23.49 14.76
C GLU A 188 -4.94 -22.73 14.94
N GLU A 189 -4.57 -22.47 16.20
CA GLU A 189 -3.33 -21.76 16.52
C GLU A 189 -2.13 -22.63 16.15
N ASP A 190 -1.41 -22.23 15.11
CA ASP A 190 -0.13 -22.80 14.73
C ASP A 190 0.98 -21.77 14.94
N LEU A 191 1.59 -21.82 16.12
CA LEU A 191 2.68 -20.92 16.49
C LEU A 191 3.90 -21.06 15.57
N SER A 192 4.06 -22.17 14.86
CA SER A 192 5.18 -22.39 13.94
C SER A 192 4.99 -21.72 12.58
N LYS A 193 3.76 -21.35 12.22
CA LYS A 193 3.44 -20.64 10.98
C LYS A 193 3.63 -19.15 11.18
N ILE A 194 4.48 -18.54 10.35
CA ILE A 194 4.60 -17.09 10.27
C ILE A 194 3.45 -16.55 9.39
N VAL A 195 2.77 -15.52 9.87
CA VAL A 195 1.77 -14.78 9.09
C VAL A 195 2.37 -13.45 8.66
N ASP A 196 2.80 -13.37 7.39
CA ASP A 196 3.51 -12.21 6.81
C ASP A 196 2.81 -11.60 5.58
N PHE A 197 1.51 -11.86 5.44
CA PHE A 197 0.66 -11.43 4.32
C PHE A 197 1.01 -11.99 2.93
N SER A 198 1.97 -12.94 2.84
CA SER A 198 2.23 -13.68 1.60
C SER A 198 0.96 -14.37 1.08
N GLU A 199 0.13 -14.86 2.00
CA GLU A 199 -1.22 -15.36 1.74
C GLU A 199 -2.27 -14.37 2.28
N ARG A 200 -3.53 -14.53 1.84
CA ARG A 200 -4.68 -13.82 2.40
C ARG A 200 -4.86 -14.21 3.87
N ILE A 201 -5.03 -13.24 4.76
CA ILE A 201 -5.40 -13.52 6.15
C ILE A 201 -6.83 -14.08 6.19
N PRO A 202 -7.05 -15.22 6.86
CA PRO A 202 -8.39 -15.77 7.00
C PRO A 202 -9.31 -14.86 7.81
N THR A 203 -10.54 -14.69 7.31
CA THR A 203 -11.61 -14.03 8.04
C THR A 203 -12.15 -14.97 9.11
N VAL A 204 -12.20 -14.53 10.37
CA VAL A 204 -12.84 -15.29 11.45
C VAL A 204 -13.94 -14.45 12.10
N GLU A 205 -14.78 -15.12 12.88
CA GLU A 205 -15.90 -14.53 13.59
C GLU A 205 -15.43 -13.79 14.86
N GLY A 206 -15.89 -12.56 15.06
CA GLY A 206 -15.65 -11.79 16.29
C GLY A 206 -14.84 -10.49 16.10
N PRO A 207 -14.85 -9.60 17.12
CA PRO A 207 -14.03 -8.39 17.11
C PRO A 207 -12.56 -8.75 17.24
N ARG A 208 -11.69 -8.02 16.53
CA ARG A 208 -10.25 -8.31 16.47
C ARG A 208 -9.41 -7.06 16.60
N THR A 209 -8.25 -7.21 17.20
CA THR A 209 -7.28 -6.12 17.32
C THR A 209 -6.01 -6.45 16.56
N ALA A 210 -5.75 -5.69 15.50
CA ALA A 210 -4.53 -5.78 14.71
C ALA A 210 -3.49 -4.80 15.25
N VAL A 211 -2.35 -5.32 15.69
CA VAL A 211 -1.26 -4.54 16.26
C VAL A 211 -0.07 -4.51 15.29
N PHE A 212 0.25 -3.31 14.81
CA PHE A 212 1.42 -3.05 13.96
C PHE A 212 2.47 -2.32 14.79
N TRP A 213 3.64 -2.95 14.94
CA TRP A 213 4.64 -2.53 15.92
C TRP A 213 6.00 -2.30 15.26
N ASP A 214 6.47 -1.05 15.20
CA ASP A 214 7.84 -0.75 14.80
C ASP A 214 8.77 -1.04 15.99
N ALA A 215 9.42 -2.21 15.96
CA ALA A 215 10.22 -2.68 17.09
C ALA A 215 11.59 -1.99 17.20
N GLU A 216 11.94 -1.14 16.24
CA GLU A 216 13.14 -0.30 16.31
C GLU A 216 12.82 1.05 16.97
N ASP A 217 11.65 1.61 16.70
CA ASP A 217 11.15 2.79 17.42
C ASP A 217 10.67 2.40 18.84
N PHE A 218 10.15 1.18 19.02
CA PHE A 218 9.64 0.63 20.29
C PHE A 218 10.25 -0.75 20.60
N PRO A 219 11.52 -0.83 21.03
CA PRO A 219 12.12 -2.11 21.40
C PRO A 219 11.34 -2.87 22.48
N PHE A 220 11.40 -4.20 22.42
CA PHE A 220 10.80 -5.05 23.44
C PHE A 220 11.69 -5.16 24.69
N PRO A 221 11.12 -5.47 25.87
CA PRO A 221 11.89 -5.70 27.09
C PRO A 221 12.85 -6.89 26.91
N PRO A 222 14.19 -6.72 26.98
CA PRO A 222 15.16 -7.79 26.79
C PRO A 222 15.08 -8.92 27.81
N SER A 223 14.48 -8.68 28.98
CA SER A 223 14.33 -9.65 30.07
C SER A 223 13.06 -10.52 29.95
N SER A 224 12.18 -10.22 28.99
CA SER A 224 10.88 -10.89 28.82
C SER A 224 10.88 -11.91 27.69
N THR A 225 10.09 -12.98 27.85
CA THR A 225 9.83 -13.93 26.75
C THR A 225 8.78 -13.36 25.78
N PRO A 226 8.73 -13.81 24.51
CA PRO A 226 7.69 -13.39 23.57
C PRO A 226 6.26 -13.62 24.07
N ASP A 227 6.01 -14.72 24.80
CA ASP A 227 4.70 -14.99 25.41
C ASP A 227 4.37 -13.99 26.52
N ALA A 228 5.35 -13.66 27.39
CA ALA A 228 5.14 -12.65 28.43
C ALA A 228 4.87 -11.26 27.82
N ILE A 229 5.58 -10.93 26.73
CA ILE A 229 5.35 -9.70 25.97
C ILE A 229 3.93 -9.69 25.38
N TYR A 230 3.52 -10.78 24.72
CA TYR A 230 2.19 -10.91 24.14
C TYR A 230 1.09 -10.71 25.19
N HIS A 231 1.18 -11.41 26.33
CA HIS A 231 0.21 -11.26 27.40
C HIS A 231 0.19 -9.86 28.02
N SER A 232 1.34 -9.20 28.12
CA SER A 232 1.39 -7.81 28.61
C SER A 232 0.69 -6.84 27.64
N ILE A 233 0.93 -6.99 26.33
CA ILE A 233 0.24 -6.20 25.30
C ILE A 233 -1.27 -6.49 25.31
N SER A 234 -1.69 -7.76 25.35
CA SER A 234 -3.11 -8.16 25.42
C SER A 234 -3.81 -7.55 26.62
N SER A 235 -3.24 -7.74 27.82
CA SER A 235 -3.83 -7.21 29.04
C SER A 235 -3.95 -5.69 29.04
N ALA A 236 -2.97 -4.98 28.46
CA ALA A 236 -3.04 -3.53 28.34
C ALA A 236 -4.11 -3.06 27.33
N LEU A 237 -4.27 -3.78 26.21
CA LEU A 237 -5.28 -3.49 25.19
C LEU A 237 -6.70 -3.81 25.68
N GLU A 238 -6.89 -4.91 26.40
CA GLU A 238 -8.15 -5.24 27.08
C GLU A 238 -8.52 -4.16 28.10
N GLY A 239 -7.53 -3.61 28.82
CA GLY A 239 -7.71 -2.53 29.79
C GLY A 239 -8.31 -1.25 29.20
N ILE A 240 -8.13 -1.01 27.90
CA ILE A 240 -8.73 0.12 27.17
C ILE A 240 -9.97 -0.27 26.35
N GLY A 241 -10.45 -1.51 26.49
CA GLY A 241 -11.66 -2.01 25.82
C GLY A 241 -11.46 -2.57 24.41
N SER A 242 -10.23 -2.92 24.03
CA SER A 242 -9.96 -3.68 22.80
C SER A 242 -10.33 -5.16 22.95
N SER A 243 -10.40 -5.88 21.83
CA SER A 243 -10.60 -7.34 21.84
C SER A 243 -9.40 -8.05 22.48
N ASP A 244 -9.67 -9.19 23.12
CA ASP A 244 -8.66 -10.15 23.57
C ASP A 244 -8.10 -10.97 22.40
N GLU A 245 -8.80 -11.02 21.27
CA GLU A 245 -8.30 -11.61 20.03
C GLU A 245 -7.35 -10.65 19.29
N ILE A 246 -6.10 -10.64 19.74
CA ILE A 246 -5.05 -9.78 19.20
C ILE A 246 -4.10 -10.51 18.26
N THR A 247 -3.70 -9.86 17.17
CA THR A 247 -2.62 -10.31 16.29
C THR A 247 -1.54 -9.25 16.20
N ILE A 248 -0.27 -9.62 16.43
CA ILE A 248 0.84 -8.68 16.53
C ILE A 248 1.87 -8.92 15.41
N TRP A 249 2.14 -7.90 14.62
CA TRP A 249 3.23 -7.85 13.65
C TRP A 249 4.29 -6.85 14.11
N ALA A 250 5.49 -7.36 14.39
CA ALA A 250 6.63 -6.57 14.82
C ALA A 250 7.65 -6.42 13.68
N TYR A 251 7.89 -5.19 13.23
CA TYR A 251 8.78 -4.88 12.10
C TYR A 251 10.19 -4.58 12.59
N LEU A 252 11.16 -5.29 12.01
CA LEU A 252 12.57 -5.26 12.41
C LEU A 252 13.46 -4.70 11.31
N ASP A 253 14.55 -4.06 11.70
CA ASP A 253 15.65 -3.77 10.80
C ASP A 253 16.53 -5.02 10.67
N ASP A 254 16.47 -5.72 9.53
CA ASP A 254 17.17 -6.98 9.35
C ASP A 254 18.71 -6.85 9.29
N ASP A 255 19.24 -5.64 9.03
CA ASP A 255 20.68 -5.38 9.01
C ASP A 255 21.22 -5.02 10.41
N LYS A 256 20.36 -4.53 11.31
CA LYS A 256 20.76 -4.21 12.68
C LYS A 256 20.77 -5.44 13.58
N LYS A 257 21.92 -5.60 14.23
CA LYS A 257 22.08 -6.48 15.40
C LYS A 257 21.91 -5.65 16.67
N GLY A 258 21.26 -6.23 17.67
CA GLY A 258 20.93 -5.50 18.90
C GLY A 258 20.79 -6.46 20.06
N THR A 259 21.09 -5.97 21.28
CA THR A 259 21.09 -6.76 22.51
C THR A 259 19.73 -7.37 22.82
N TRP A 260 18.63 -6.62 22.68
CA TRP A 260 17.29 -7.16 22.88
C TRP A 260 16.93 -8.17 21.79
N ARG A 261 17.33 -7.93 20.54
CA ARG A 261 17.07 -8.84 19.42
C ARG A 261 17.85 -10.15 19.59
N ASP A 262 19.10 -10.08 20.00
CA ASP A 262 19.94 -11.26 20.22
C ASP A 262 19.52 -12.01 21.50
N ALA A 263 19.06 -11.30 22.53
CA ALA A 263 18.52 -11.89 23.75
C ALA A 263 17.13 -12.52 23.54
N LEU A 264 16.26 -11.86 22.77
CA LEU A 264 14.88 -12.27 22.52
C LEU A 264 14.77 -13.27 21.36
N LEU A 265 15.58 -13.14 20.31
CA LEU A 265 15.53 -13.93 19.07
C LEU A 265 16.73 -14.87 18.90
N GLY A 266 17.48 -15.14 19.97
CA GLY A 266 18.74 -15.90 19.97
C GLY A 266 18.83 -17.07 18.98
N GLY A 267 19.79 -16.97 18.03
CA GLY A 267 20.39 -18.14 17.36
C GLY A 267 19.63 -18.79 16.21
N GLY A 268 18.74 -18.10 15.50
CA GLY A 268 18.31 -18.52 14.15
C GLY A 268 17.39 -19.74 14.05
N LYS A 269 16.66 -20.08 15.12
CA LYS A 269 15.55 -21.05 15.03
C LYS A 269 14.26 -20.35 14.59
N PRO A 270 13.38 -20.99 13.81
CA PRO A 270 12.00 -20.53 13.65
C PRO A 270 11.28 -20.65 15.01
N TRP A 271 10.66 -19.56 15.46
CA TRP A 271 10.07 -19.46 16.78
C TRP A 271 8.60 -19.86 16.72
N ALA A 272 8.15 -20.64 17.69
CA ALA A 272 6.74 -20.74 18.03
C ALA A 272 6.37 -19.48 18.83
N SER A 273 5.75 -18.47 18.20
CA SER A 273 5.36 -17.25 18.89
C SER A 273 4.06 -16.68 18.35
N ARG A 274 3.29 -16.04 19.23
CA ARG A 274 2.10 -15.24 18.88
C ARG A 274 2.44 -13.87 18.31
N ILE A 275 3.73 -13.50 18.30
CA ILE A 275 4.24 -12.26 17.72
C ILE A 275 4.99 -12.59 16.44
N TYR A 276 4.54 -12.02 15.32
CA TYR A 276 5.19 -12.21 14.03
C TYR A 276 6.29 -11.17 13.82
N PHE A 277 7.53 -11.60 13.97
CA PHE A 277 8.72 -10.77 13.74
C PHE A 277 9.07 -10.72 12.24
N LEU A 278 8.84 -9.59 11.60
CA LEU A 278 8.97 -9.42 10.14
C LEU A 278 10.21 -8.59 9.78
N PRO A 279 11.08 -9.08 8.86
CA PRO A 279 12.21 -8.31 8.36
C PRO A 279 11.73 -7.20 7.41
N ALA A 280 12.09 -5.96 7.72
CA ALA A 280 11.51 -4.79 7.05
C ALA A 280 12.53 -3.68 6.72
N GLY A 281 13.83 -3.90 7.00
CA GLY A 281 14.93 -3.04 6.57
C GLY A 281 15.11 -1.77 7.40
N ASP A 282 15.69 -0.76 6.77
CA ASP A 282 15.89 0.56 7.38
C ASP A 282 14.57 1.28 7.70
N LYS A 283 14.64 2.44 8.36
CA LYS A 283 13.44 3.18 8.79
C LYS A 283 12.46 3.48 7.64
N ALA A 284 12.96 3.82 6.45
CA ALA A 284 12.09 4.12 5.31
C ALA A 284 11.39 2.85 4.78
N SER A 285 12.15 1.75 4.67
CA SER A 285 11.67 0.45 4.24
C SER A 285 10.64 -0.13 5.23
N ARG A 286 10.88 -0.01 6.54
CA ARG A 286 9.93 -0.46 7.57
C ARG A 286 8.62 0.27 7.48
N ARG A 287 8.66 1.59 7.29
CA ARG A 287 7.48 2.41 7.09
C ARG A 287 6.66 1.94 5.90
N ILE A 288 7.29 1.72 4.74
CA ILE A 288 6.61 1.26 3.51
C ILE A 288 6.02 -0.13 3.75
N ARG A 289 6.80 -1.05 4.30
CA ARG A 289 6.37 -2.42 4.58
C ARG A 289 5.16 -2.46 5.52
N MET A 290 5.22 -1.72 6.62
CA MET A 290 4.13 -1.64 7.59
C MET A 290 2.87 -1.01 6.98
N LEU A 291 3.00 0.02 6.14
CA LEU A 291 1.87 0.61 5.41
C LEU A 291 1.23 -0.38 4.44
N ASN A 292 2.04 -1.12 3.66
CA ASN A 292 1.55 -2.16 2.77
C ASN A 292 0.76 -3.22 3.55
N ASP A 293 1.28 -3.67 4.68
CA ASP A 293 0.64 -4.71 5.48
C ASP A 293 -0.64 -4.22 6.18
N ILE A 294 -0.71 -2.96 6.63
CA ILE A 294 -1.96 -2.35 7.14
C ILE A 294 -3.06 -2.37 6.08
N TYR A 295 -2.72 -2.04 4.83
CA TYR A 295 -3.71 -2.03 3.75
C TYR A 295 -4.03 -3.43 3.23
N LEU A 296 -3.08 -4.37 3.24
CA LEU A 296 -3.36 -5.79 2.99
C LEU A 296 -4.31 -6.35 4.07
N TRP A 297 -4.11 -5.99 5.33
CA TRP A 297 -5.03 -6.32 6.41
C TRP A 297 -6.43 -5.74 6.17
N LYS A 298 -6.52 -4.46 5.79
CA LYS A 298 -7.78 -3.79 5.41
C LYS A 298 -8.47 -4.52 4.24
N ARG A 299 -7.72 -4.97 3.23
CA ARG A 299 -8.24 -5.74 2.09
C ARG A 299 -8.80 -7.09 2.53
N ASP A 300 -8.08 -7.78 3.42
CA ASP A 300 -8.44 -9.11 3.88
C ASP A 300 -9.55 -9.11 4.95
N SER A 301 -9.77 -7.96 5.58
CA SER A 301 -10.79 -7.72 6.62
C SER A 301 -11.71 -6.55 6.24
N PRO A 302 -12.54 -6.65 5.17
CA PRO A 302 -13.35 -5.53 4.72
C PRO A 302 -14.49 -5.24 5.69
N TYR A 303 -14.57 -4.01 6.21
CA TYR A 303 -15.66 -3.58 7.09
C TYR A 303 -17.07 -3.83 6.51
N PHE A 304 -17.26 -3.69 5.20
CA PHE A 304 -18.58 -3.86 4.57
C PHE A 304 -19.12 -5.29 4.66
N THR A 305 -18.25 -6.25 4.97
CA THR A 305 -18.54 -7.69 4.92
C THR A 305 -18.32 -8.36 6.27
N SER A 306 -17.41 -7.84 7.10
CA SER A 306 -17.25 -8.26 8.49
C SER A 306 -18.28 -7.56 9.38
N SER A 307 -19.13 -8.34 10.06
CA SER A 307 -20.13 -7.80 11.00
C SER A 307 -19.55 -7.32 12.35
N TYR A 308 -18.21 -7.22 12.47
CA TYR A 308 -17.52 -6.98 13.73
C TYR A 308 -16.58 -5.77 13.67
N GLU A 309 -16.40 -5.14 14.81
CA GLU A 309 -15.46 -4.04 15.01
C GLU A 309 -14.02 -4.58 14.91
N ALA A 310 -13.25 -4.02 13.97
CA ALA A 310 -11.83 -4.28 13.86
C ALA A 310 -11.09 -3.07 14.44
N SER A 311 -10.25 -3.28 15.45
CA SER A 311 -9.41 -2.24 16.04
C SER A 311 -8.02 -2.28 15.43
N LEU A 312 -7.52 -1.14 15.01
CA LEU A 312 -6.18 -0.97 14.45
C LEU A 312 -5.30 -0.23 15.45
N VAL A 313 -4.26 -0.88 15.95
CA VAL A 313 -3.30 -0.28 16.89
C VAL A 313 -1.93 -0.21 16.23
N ILE A 314 -1.34 0.98 16.21
CA ILE A 314 -0.06 1.25 15.55
C ILE A 314 0.92 1.82 16.58
N PHE A 315 2.01 1.12 16.85
CA PHE A 315 3.14 1.61 17.63
C PHE A 315 4.24 2.04 16.67
N ALA A 316 4.28 3.33 16.33
CA ALA A 316 5.26 3.86 15.38
C ALA A 316 5.45 5.38 15.54
N ASP A 317 6.69 5.85 15.61
CA ASP A 317 6.99 7.29 15.65
C ASP A 317 6.99 7.91 14.24
N GLN A 318 7.33 7.11 13.23
CA GLN A 318 7.52 7.55 11.84
C GLN A 318 6.29 8.08 11.09
N PHE A 319 5.09 7.97 11.67
CA PHE A 319 3.85 8.53 11.12
C PHE A 319 3.47 9.89 11.74
N LYS A 320 4.19 10.31 12.78
CA LYS A 320 3.92 11.54 13.52
C LYS A 320 4.20 12.77 12.66
N CYS A 321 3.40 13.83 12.87
CA CYS A 321 3.60 15.17 12.29
C CYS A 321 3.68 15.27 10.75
N SER A 322 3.26 14.23 10.01
CA SER A 322 3.16 14.28 8.55
C SER A 322 1.70 14.48 8.13
N PRO A 323 1.33 15.59 7.49
CA PRO A 323 -0.05 15.82 7.02
C PRO A 323 -0.57 14.69 6.12
N TYR A 324 0.32 14.07 5.34
CA TYR A 324 -0.01 12.94 4.49
C TYR A 324 -0.43 11.70 5.30
N TYR A 325 0.42 11.27 6.25
CA TYR A 325 0.12 10.09 7.07
C TYR A 325 -1.04 10.35 8.02
N THR A 326 -1.15 11.55 8.59
CA THR A 326 -2.32 11.97 9.39
C THR A 326 -3.62 11.84 8.59
N LYS A 327 -3.66 12.33 7.34
CA LYS A 327 -4.85 12.21 6.48
C LYS A 327 -5.18 10.76 6.15
N MET A 328 -4.17 9.96 5.86
CA MET A 328 -4.32 8.53 5.57
C MET A 328 -4.87 7.76 6.79
N LEU A 329 -4.27 7.94 7.96
CA LEU A 329 -4.70 7.34 9.22
C LEU A 329 -6.12 7.77 9.59
N LYS A 330 -6.44 9.07 9.43
CA LYS A 330 -7.82 9.56 9.60
C LYS A 330 -8.80 8.86 8.66
N THR A 331 -8.42 8.62 7.39
CA THR A 331 -9.28 7.90 6.44
C THR A 331 -9.58 6.48 6.92
N LEU A 332 -8.60 5.77 7.51
CA LEU A 332 -8.82 4.46 8.13
C LEU A 332 -9.77 4.55 9.34
N ASN A 333 -9.61 5.59 10.17
CA ASN A 333 -10.51 5.83 11.30
C ASN A 333 -11.95 6.15 10.85
N ASP A 334 -12.12 6.99 9.83
CA ASP A 334 -13.43 7.34 9.25
C ASP A 334 -14.14 6.10 8.64
N MET A 335 -13.36 5.07 8.26
CA MET A 335 -13.87 3.76 7.82
C MET A 335 -14.16 2.79 8.99
N ARG A 336 -14.15 3.27 10.24
CA ARG A 336 -14.52 2.56 11.48
C ARG A 336 -13.58 1.43 11.93
N TYR A 337 -12.30 1.50 11.58
CA TYR A 337 -11.28 0.56 12.07
C TYR A 337 -10.74 0.85 13.50
N GLY A 338 -11.46 1.64 14.31
CA GLY A 338 -11.08 1.95 15.71
C GLY A 338 -9.58 2.21 15.91
N LEU A 339 -9.08 3.32 15.35
CA LEU A 339 -7.63 3.54 15.21
C LEU A 339 -6.99 4.13 16.46
N LEU A 340 -5.94 3.47 16.95
CA LEU A 340 -5.07 3.94 18.02
C LEU A 340 -3.62 4.07 17.52
N LEU A 341 -3.11 5.31 17.39
CA LEU A 341 -1.70 5.55 17.08
C LEU A 341 -0.94 5.86 18.37
N VAL A 342 -0.03 4.98 18.77
CA VAL A 342 0.86 5.18 19.91
C VAL A 342 2.19 5.76 19.42
N THR A 343 2.52 6.96 19.91
CA THR A 343 3.79 7.64 19.62
C THR A 343 4.60 7.81 20.90
N PRO A 344 5.95 7.78 20.83
CA PRO A 344 6.75 7.95 22.03
C PRO A 344 6.72 9.40 22.51
N THR A 345 6.67 9.58 23.83
CA THR A 345 7.25 10.75 24.49
C THR A 345 8.41 10.28 25.37
N LEU A 346 9.49 11.08 25.42
CA LEU A 346 10.78 10.73 26.04
C LEU A 346 10.68 10.35 27.52
N ASP A 347 9.58 10.70 28.18
CA ASP A 347 9.31 10.50 29.60
C ASP A 347 8.55 9.19 29.91
N ILE A 348 8.07 8.46 28.89
CA ILE A 348 7.11 7.36 29.07
C ILE A 348 7.66 6.02 28.56
N TYR A 349 8.65 6.05 27.67
CA TYR A 349 9.25 4.84 27.12
C TYR A 349 10.33 4.27 28.04
N ASN A 350 9.94 3.30 28.88
CA ASN A 350 10.86 2.43 29.61
C ASN A 350 10.40 0.97 29.49
N PRO A 351 11.00 0.15 28.60
CA PRO A 351 10.59 -1.23 28.39
C PRO A 351 10.85 -2.14 29.60
N GLU A 352 11.76 -1.76 30.51
CA GLU A 352 11.98 -2.50 31.77
C GLU A 352 10.99 -2.12 32.88
N SER A 353 10.08 -1.18 32.63
CA SER A 353 9.04 -0.80 33.60
C SER A 353 8.02 -1.93 33.75
N PRO A 354 7.58 -2.27 34.98
CA PRO A 354 6.49 -3.22 35.19
C PRO A 354 5.15 -2.74 34.60
N GLU A 355 5.02 -1.44 34.31
CA GLU A 355 3.82 -0.84 33.72
C GLU A 355 3.89 -0.81 32.17
N TRP A 356 4.88 -1.48 31.56
CA TRP A 356 4.99 -1.61 30.12
C TRP A 356 4.09 -2.75 29.59
N PRO A 357 3.34 -2.54 28.47
CA PRO A 357 3.23 -1.33 27.66
C PRO A 357 2.05 -0.42 28.05
N ALA A 358 1.34 -0.68 29.16
CA ALA A 358 0.14 0.07 29.57
C ALA A 358 0.37 1.59 29.62
N LEU A 359 1.48 2.05 30.21
CA LEU A 359 1.82 3.49 30.22
C LEU A 359 1.98 4.10 28.81
N LEU A 360 2.51 3.33 27.86
CA LEU A 360 2.68 3.78 26.48
C LEU A 360 1.33 3.99 25.81
N ILE A 361 0.40 3.07 26.06
CA ILE A 361 -0.98 3.16 25.55
C ILE A 361 -1.69 4.34 26.22
N ASP A 362 -1.65 4.44 27.55
CA ASP A 362 -2.42 5.44 28.31
C ASP A 362 -2.03 6.88 27.99
N ARG A 363 -0.74 7.13 27.74
CA ARG A 363 -0.21 8.50 27.60
C ARG A 363 0.39 8.81 26.23
N GLY A 364 0.79 7.79 25.47
CA GLY A 364 1.36 7.93 24.14
C GLY A 364 0.35 7.78 23.01
N ALA A 365 -0.88 7.34 23.31
CA ALA A 365 -1.95 7.22 22.33
C ALA A 365 -2.46 8.58 21.86
N VAL A 366 -2.52 8.72 20.54
CA VAL A 366 -3.23 9.78 19.84
C VAL A 366 -4.44 9.13 19.17
N CYS A 367 -5.64 9.47 19.67
CA CYS A 367 -6.88 9.20 18.97
C CYS A 367 -7.15 10.34 17.98
N PHE A 368 -7.54 10.00 16.75
CA PHE A 368 -8.02 10.99 15.80
C PHE A 368 -9.47 11.32 16.18
N PRO A 369 -9.76 12.52 16.72
CA PRO A 369 -11.12 12.83 17.17
C PRO A 369 -12.08 12.82 15.97
N ASP A 370 -13.26 12.22 16.16
CA ASP A 370 -14.39 12.39 15.26
C ASP A 370 -14.67 13.89 15.11
N GLN A 371 -14.70 14.38 13.86
CA GLN A 371 -14.99 15.78 13.60
C GLN A 371 -16.46 16.09 13.91
N ALA A 372 -16.74 16.53 15.13
CA ALA A 372 -17.75 17.57 15.31
C ALA A 372 -17.14 18.89 14.79
N TYR A 373 -17.61 19.35 13.63
CA TYR A 373 -17.42 20.67 13.01
C TYR A 373 -16.46 21.63 13.73
N ILE A 374 -15.18 21.60 13.34
CA ILE A 374 -14.26 22.71 13.63
C ILE A 374 -14.41 23.71 12.48
N ASN A 375 -15.15 24.79 12.73
CA ASN A 375 -15.08 26.00 11.92
C ASN A 375 -13.64 26.50 11.96
N ILE A 376 -12.91 26.34 10.85
CA ILE A 376 -11.65 27.02 10.64
C ILE A 376 -12.00 28.49 10.34
N PRO A 377 -11.54 29.48 11.14
CA PRO A 377 -11.66 30.87 10.74
C PRO A 377 -10.82 31.05 9.48
N GLU A 378 -11.43 31.49 8.38
CA GLU A 378 -10.69 31.91 7.19
C GLU A 378 -9.66 32.98 7.59
N GLU A 379 -8.37 32.73 7.31
CA GLU A 379 -7.37 33.78 7.36
C GLU A 379 -7.71 34.83 6.28
N PRO A 380 -7.66 36.14 6.60
CA PRO A 380 -7.98 37.17 5.62
C PRO A 380 -6.91 37.21 4.52
N SER A 381 -7.36 37.05 3.28
CA SER A 381 -6.54 37.16 2.07
C SER A 381 -5.61 38.38 2.09
N PRO A 382 -4.36 38.26 1.60
CA PRO A 382 -3.46 39.39 1.50
C PRO A 382 -4.02 40.40 0.50
N LYS A 383 -4.26 41.63 0.98
CA LYS A 383 -4.73 42.76 0.17
C LYS A 383 -3.71 43.06 -0.93
N THR A 384 -4.16 42.97 -2.17
CA THR A 384 -3.46 43.42 -3.36
C THR A 384 -3.17 44.92 -3.25
N HIS A 385 -1.91 45.29 -3.09
CA HIS A 385 -1.45 46.66 -3.32
C HIS A 385 -1.55 46.95 -4.82
N GLN A 386 -2.63 47.61 -5.25
CA GLN A 386 -2.65 48.31 -6.53
C GLN A 386 -1.78 49.55 -6.39
N ALA A 387 -0.67 49.57 -7.13
CA ALA A 387 0.15 50.75 -7.34
C ALA A 387 -0.52 51.60 -8.43
N ASP A 388 -1.04 52.76 -8.04
CA ASP A 388 -1.39 53.86 -8.93
C ASP A 388 -0.12 54.39 -9.60
N ALA A 389 -0.04 54.30 -10.93
CA ALA A 389 0.82 55.18 -11.72
C ALA A 389 0.32 55.31 -13.16
N ALA A 390 -0.01 56.56 -13.50
CA ALA A 390 0.03 57.20 -14.82
C ALA A 390 -1.08 56.89 -15.85
N SER A 391 -2.02 57.83 -15.97
CA SER A 391 -2.11 58.64 -17.19
C SER A 391 -2.93 59.93 -16.93
N ALA A 392 -2.25 61.07 -16.90
CA ALA A 392 -2.86 62.39 -17.01
C ALA A 392 -2.31 63.06 -18.27
N ALA A 393 -3.18 63.85 -18.93
CA ALA A 393 -3.02 64.55 -20.22
C ALA A 393 -3.31 63.63 -21.42
N GLU A 394 -4.23 63.88 -22.37
CA GLU A 394 -5.03 65.02 -22.85
C GLU A 394 -6.42 64.45 -23.25
N GLU A 395 -7.56 65.13 -23.24
CA GLU A 395 -7.93 66.22 -24.14
C GLU A 395 -9.15 66.97 -23.57
N ARG A 396 -9.04 68.29 -23.52
CA ARG A 396 -10.19 69.18 -23.68
C ARG A 396 -10.61 69.11 -25.15
N ASN A 397 -11.84 68.71 -25.45
CA ASN A 397 -12.67 69.44 -26.41
C ASN A 397 -14.14 69.01 -26.37
N SER A 398 -14.97 70.02 -26.07
CA SER A 398 -16.42 70.17 -26.24
C SER A 398 -17.35 69.48 -25.27
#